data_AF-A0A1X7TGD9-F1
#
_entry.id   AF-A0A1X7TGD9-F1
#
_cell.length_a   1.000
_cell.length_b   1.000
_cell.length_c   1.000
_cell.angle_alpha   90.00
_cell.angle_beta   90.00
_cell.angle_gamma   90.00
#
_symmetry.space_group_name_H-M   'P 1'
#
loop_
_entity.id
_entity.type
_entity.pdbx_description
1 polymer ?
#
loop_
_entity_poly.entity_id
_entity_poly.type
_entity_poly.pdbx_seq_one_letter_code
_entity_poly.pdbx_strand_id
1 'polypeptide(L)'
;MIPPLLLGVEPRHFVLDMCAAPGSKTSQLIESLHYQDTLESSIPSGIVIANDADNSRCYTLVHQAKRLNSPCLIITNNDATQFPVLYYNNVDGKRVPLQYDRVLCDVPCSGDGTMRKNPTIWRSWNPNTPLSLHRLQLRLLMRGLELLKPGGRLVYSTCSMNPIEDEAVIAGALKLCNGSVELVDTSSLLPGLKRTNGVNTWKVISNCHNLFIFS
;
A
#
# COMPACT_ATOMS: atom_id res chain seq x y z
N MET A 1 12.85 3.14 1.22
CA MET A 1 11.65 4.01 1.05
C MET A 1 10.89 3.99 2.37
N ILE A 2 10.15 5.05 2.69
CA ILE A 2 9.51 5.19 4.01
C ILE A 2 8.38 4.18 4.27
N PRO A 3 7.45 3.89 3.32
CA PRO A 3 6.26 3.10 3.64
C PRO A 3 6.54 1.69 4.20
N PRO A 4 7.47 0.89 3.64
CA PRO A 4 7.82 -0.42 4.21
C PRO A 4 8.35 -0.36 5.66
N LEU A 5 9.08 0.70 6.02
CA LEU A 5 9.63 0.86 7.38
C LEU A 5 8.53 1.08 8.42
N LEU A 6 7.45 1.77 8.06
CA LEU A 6 6.30 2.01 8.95
C LEU A 6 5.43 0.75 9.16
N LEU A 7 5.53 -0.20 8.23
CA LEU A 7 4.79 -1.46 8.25
C LEU A 7 5.23 -2.36 9.41
N GLY A 8 6.50 -2.29 9.84
CA GLY A 8 7.04 -3.13 10.92
C GLY A 8 6.90 -4.62 10.59
N VAL A 9 7.50 -5.04 9.47
CA VAL A 9 7.52 -6.43 9.01
C VAL A 9 8.41 -7.27 9.92
N GLU A 10 8.00 -8.51 10.19
CA GLU A 10 8.74 -9.50 10.95
C GLU A 10 8.84 -10.78 10.09
N PRO A 11 9.86 -11.63 10.27
CA PRO A 11 10.13 -12.78 9.41
C PRO A 11 8.97 -13.77 9.21
N ARG A 12 8.01 -13.81 10.14
CA ARG A 12 6.84 -14.70 10.15
C ARG A 12 5.59 -14.11 9.48
N HIS A 13 5.63 -12.84 9.08
CA HIS A 13 4.44 -12.15 8.59
C HIS A 13 4.08 -12.56 7.17
N PHE A 14 2.78 -12.72 6.93
CA PHE A 14 2.19 -12.72 5.61
C PHE A 14 1.96 -11.26 5.19
N VAL A 15 2.69 -10.83 4.15
CA VAL A 15 2.68 -9.44 3.68
C VAL A 15 2.05 -9.36 2.30
N LEU A 16 1.10 -8.45 2.10
CA LEU A 16 0.53 -8.14 0.78
C LEU A 16 1.02 -6.77 0.31
N ASP A 17 1.57 -6.70 -0.89
CA ASP A 17 1.83 -5.46 -1.62
C ASP A 17 0.83 -5.36 -2.77
N MET A 18 -0.15 -4.47 -2.64
CA MET A 18 -1.31 -4.42 -3.55
C MET A 18 -0.97 -3.86 -4.93
N CYS A 19 0.05 -3.01 -5.02
CA CYS A 19 0.45 -2.28 -6.22
C CYS A 19 1.99 -2.24 -6.28
N ALA A 20 2.57 -3.42 -6.49
CA ALA A 20 3.97 -3.69 -6.21
C ALA A 20 4.94 -3.11 -7.24
N ALA A 21 4.57 -2.99 -8.52
CA ALA A 21 5.53 -2.61 -9.54
C ALA A 21 5.90 -1.12 -9.43
N PRO A 22 7.17 -0.73 -9.64
CA PRO A 22 8.27 -1.48 -10.27
C PRO A 22 9.04 -2.43 -9.32
N GLY A 23 8.66 -2.53 -8.05
CA GLY A 23 9.19 -3.53 -7.11
C GLY A 23 10.10 -3.00 -6.01
N SER A 24 10.46 -1.72 -6.01
CA SER A 24 11.42 -1.19 -5.02
C SER A 24 10.92 -1.24 -3.57
N LYS A 25 9.61 -1.16 -3.35
CA LYS A 25 9.00 -1.31 -2.02
C LYS A 25 8.92 -2.79 -1.63
N THR A 26 8.48 -3.63 -2.55
CA THR A 26 8.47 -5.09 -2.41
C THR A 26 9.85 -5.63 -2.05
N SER A 27 10.91 -5.15 -2.69
CA SER A 27 12.30 -5.53 -2.38
C SER A 27 12.68 -5.24 -0.93
N GLN A 28 12.25 -4.10 -0.38
CA GLN A 28 12.51 -3.75 1.02
C GLN A 28 11.66 -4.59 1.98
N LEU A 29 10.44 -4.99 1.59
CA LEU A 29 9.63 -5.90 2.38
C LEU A 29 10.29 -7.28 2.47
N ILE A 30 10.82 -7.78 1.36
CA ILE A 30 11.60 -9.03 1.32
C ILE A 30 12.82 -8.91 2.23
N GLU A 31 13.62 -7.86 2.09
CA GLU A 31 14.79 -7.62 2.94
C GLU A 31 14.43 -7.57 4.44
N SER A 32 13.29 -6.95 4.77
CA SER A 32 12.79 -6.89 6.15
C SER A 32 12.38 -8.26 6.70
N LEU A 33 11.86 -9.17 5.86
CA LEU A 33 11.58 -10.55 6.26
C LEU A 33 12.86 -11.33 6.60
N HIS A 34 13.97 -11.03 5.94
CA HIS A 34 15.27 -11.70 6.19
C HIS A 34 16.08 -11.07 7.32
N TYR A 35 15.69 -9.91 7.84
CA TYR A 35 16.53 -9.10 8.74
C TYR A 35 16.85 -9.76 10.10
N GLN A 36 15.99 -10.64 10.62
CA GLN A 36 16.16 -11.24 11.97
C GLN A 36 16.57 -12.72 11.95
N ASP A 37 16.67 -13.36 10.78
CA ASP A 37 17.16 -14.74 10.71
C ASP A 37 18.70 -14.73 10.85
N THR A 38 19.16 -14.74 12.11
CA THR A 38 20.59 -14.80 12.51
C THR A 38 21.29 -16.10 12.10
N LEU A 39 20.57 -17.05 11.53
CA LEU A 39 21.12 -18.26 10.93
C LEU A 39 21.09 -18.05 9.41
N GLU A 40 22.26 -17.86 8.79
CA GLU A 40 22.51 -17.66 7.35
C GLU A 40 21.88 -18.71 6.40
N SER A 41 21.11 -19.68 6.92
CA SER A 41 20.58 -20.83 6.18
C SER A 41 19.10 -21.12 6.45
N SER A 42 18.39 -20.36 7.29
CA SER A 42 16.95 -20.55 7.46
C SER A 42 16.15 -19.74 6.43
N ILE A 43 15.22 -20.41 5.76
CA ILE A 43 14.23 -19.76 4.91
C ILE A 43 13.19 -19.14 5.86
N PRO A 44 12.88 -17.83 5.76
CA PRO A 44 11.91 -17.23 6.64
C PRO A 44 10.53 -17.83 6.39
N SER A 45 9.77 -18.02 7.48
CA SER A 45 8.45 -18.64 7.43
C SER A 45 7.37 -17.74 6.79
N GLY A 46 7.60 -16.43 6.79
CA GLY A 46 6.73 -15.44 6.18
C GLY A 46 6.86 -15.39 4.66
N ILE A 47 5.96 -14.64 4.04
CA ILE A 47 5.87 -14.53 2.59
C ILE A 47 5.39 -13.14 2.17
N VAL A 48 5.92 -12.63 1.07
CA VAL A 48 5.43 -11.44 0.40
C VAL A 48 4.62 -11.86 -0.82
N ILE A 49 3.39 -11.40 -0.90
CA ILE A 49 2.55 -11.49 -2.09
C ILE A 49 2.55 -10.12 -2.74
N ALA A 50 3.15 -10.04 -3.92
CA ALA A 50 3.29 -8.82 -4.70
C ALA A 50 2.31 -8.85 -5.87
N ASN A 51 1.34 -7.94 -5.88
CA ASN A 51 0.32 -7.83 -6.91
C ASN A 51 0.52 -6.55 -7.74
N ASP A 52 0.31 -6.64 -9.05
CA ASP A 52 0.11 -5.46 -9.89
C ASP A 52 -0.92 -5.78 -10.98
N ALA A 53 -1.78 -4.82 -11.32
CA ALA A 53 -2.80 -5.02 -12.34
C ALA A 53 -2.20 -5.02 -13.76
N ASP A 54 -1.07 -4.33 -13.97
CA ASP A 54 -0.43 -4.22 -15.27
C ASP A 54 0.58 -5.34 -15.49
N ASN A 55 0.30 -6.20 -16.47
CA ASN A 55 1.14 -7.34 -16.80
C ASN A 55 2.56 -6.92 -17.25
N SER A 56 2.69 -5.83 -18.01
CA SER A 56 4.00 -5.32 -18.44
C SER A 56 4.86 -4.88 -17.25
N ARG A 57 4.22 -4.28 -16.24
CA ARG A 57 4.87 -3.87 -14.99
C ARG A 57 5.18 -5.07 -14.09
N CYS A 58 4.36 -6.12 -14.09
CA CYS A 58 4.68 -7.40 -13.43
C CYS A 58 5.99 -8.01 -13.96
N TYR A 59 6.27 -7.96 -15.27
CA TYR A 59 7.57 -8.44 -15.79
C TYR A 59 8.75 -7.65 -15.24
N THR A 60 8.60 -6.34 -15.07
CA THR A 60 9.63 -5.50 -14.45
C THR A 60 9.85 -5.90 -12.99
N LEU A 61 8.77 -6.13 -12.25
CA LEU A 61 8.81 -6.63 -10.88
C LEU A 61 9.52 -7.99 -10.79
N VAL A 62 9.21 -8.93 -11.68
CA VAL A 62 9.90 -10.24 -11.77
C VAL A 62 11.40 -10.05 -12.01
N HIS A 63 11.78 -9.15 -12.92
CA HIS A 63 13.18 -8.88 -13.21
C HIS A 63 13.93 -8.29 -12.00
N GLN A 64 13.30 -7.37 -11.25
CA GLN A 64 13.88 -6.84 -10.03
C GLN A 64 13.96 -7.90 -8.93
N ALA A 65 12.91 -8.71 -8.76
CA ALA A 65 12.85 -9.77 -7.76
C ALA A 65 13.89 -10.88 -7.98
N LYS A 66 14.19 -11.24 -9.24
CA LYS A 66 15.23 -12.21 -9.58
C LYS A 66 16.60 -11.87 -8.98
N ARG A 67 16.89 -10.59 -8.79
CA ARG A 67 18.17 -10.12 -8.21
C ARG A 67 18.27 -10.42 -6.71
N LEU A 68 17.14 -10.54 -6.02
CA LEU A 68 17.07 -10.87 -4.60
C LEU A 68 17.09 -12.38 -4.36
N ASN A 69 16.67 -13.17 -5.35
CA ASN A 69 16.61 -14.64 -5.31
C ASN A 69 15.98 -15.22 -4.03
N SER A 70 14.95 -14.55 -3.50
CA SER A 70 14.28 -14.98 -2.28
C SER A 70 13.16 -15.98 -2.58
N PRO A 71 13.08 -17.10 -1.84
CA PRO A 71 11.99 -18.07 -2.00
C PRO A 71 10.64 -17.59 -1.44
N CYS A 72 10.64 -16.48 -0.69
CA CYS A 72 9.47 -15.99 0.06
C CYS A 72 8.67 -14.93 -0.70
N LEU A 73 8.65 -15.00 -2.04
CA LEU A 73 7.94 -14.04 -2.90
C LEU A 73 7.00 -14.76 -3.86
N ILE A 74 5.75 -14.33 -3.89
CA ILE A 74 4.77 -14.69 -4.92
C ILE A 74 4.40 -13.42 -5.68
N ILE A 75 4.47 -13.48 -7.01
CA ILE A 75 4.03 -12.40 -7.88
C ILE A 75 2.69 -12.79 -8.50
N THR A 76 1.71 -11.89 -8.42
CA THR A 76 0.37 -12.07 -8.98
C THR A 76 0.01 -10.91 -9.89
N ASN A 77 -0.84 -11.18 -10.89
CA ASN A 77 -1.40 -10.17 -11.77
C ASN A 77 -2.92 -10.19 -11.65
N ASN A 78 -3.46 -9.29 -10.82
CA ASN A 78 -4.91 -9.14 -10.60
C ASN A 78 -5.25 -7.67 -10.32
N ASP A 79 -6.51 -7.31 -10.58
CA ASP A 79 -7.06 -6.05 -10.08
C ASP A 79 -7.08 -6.07 -8.55
N ALA A 80 -6.28 -5.20 -7.94
CA ALA A 80 -6.15 -5.08 -6.51
C ALA A 80 -7.46 -4.68 -5.80
N THR A 81 -8.39 -4.03 -6.50
CA THR A 81 -9.69 -3.65 -5.92
C THR A 81 -10.61 -4.84 -5.67
N GLN A 82 -10.32 -5.98 -6.31
CA GLN A 82 -11.08 -7.23 -6.19
C GLN A 82 -10.14 -8.40 -5.89
N PHE A 83 -8.98 -8.11 -5.29
CA PHE A 83 -7.96 -9.12 -5.03
C PHE A 83 -8.55 -10.30 -4.24
N PRO A 84 -8.49 -11.55 -4.74
CA PRO A 84 -9.25 -12.65 -4.15
C PRO A 84 -8.72 -13.05 -2.77
N VAL A 85 -9.60 -13.63 -1.95
CA VAL A 85 -9.15 -14.31 -0.72
C VAL A 85 -8.45 -15.61 -1.16
N LEU A 86 -7.16 -15.70 -0.88
CA LEU A 86 -6.39 -16.92 -1.13
C LEU A 86 -6.68 -17.94 -0.03
N TYR A 87 -6.49 -19.23 -0.31
CA TYR A 87 -6.70 -20.30 0.65
C TYR A 87 -5.47 -21.20 0.66
N TYR A 88 -5.09 -21.66 1.85
CA TYR A 88 -4.05 -22.68 2.02
C TYR A 88 -4.56 -23.82 2.89
N ASN A 89 -3.92 -24.97 2.75
CA ASN A 89 -4.22 -26.13 3.59
C ASN A 89 -3.42 -26.01 4.87
N ASN A 90 -4.09 -26.00 6.02
CA ASN A 90 -3.42 -26.08 7.31
C ASN A 90 -2.81 -27.48 7.51
N VAL A 91 -1.99 -27.64 8.56
CA VAL A 91 -1.37 -28.92 8.95
C VAL A 91 -2.42 -30.04 9.10
N ASP A 92 -3.64 -29.69 9.52
CA ASP A 92 -4.78 -30.61 9.65
C ASP A 92 -5.51 -30.93 8.32
N GLY A 93 -4.99 -30.49 7.18
CA GLY A 93 -5.59 -30.68 5.85
C GLY A 93 -6.84 -29.83 5.57
N LYS A 94 -7.28 -28.99 6.52
CA LYS A 94 -8.42 -28.09 6.35
C LYS A 94 -8.02 -26.86 5.53
N ARG A 95 -8.89 -26.46 4.59
CA ARG A 95 -8.73 -25.20 3.86
C ARG A 95 -9.09 -24.01 4.75
N VAL A 96 -8.13 -23.10 4.92
CA VAL A 96 -8.30 -21.88 5.72
C VAL A 96 -8.05 -20.67 4.83
N PRO A 97 -8.85 -19.59 4.94
CA PRO A 97 -8.57 -18.35 4.22
C PRO A 97 -7.24 -17.76 4.68
N LEU A 98 -6.41 -17.36 3.73
CA LEU A 98 -5.19 -16.60 3.97
C LEU A 98 -5.58 -15.16 4.25
N GLN A 99 -5.23 -14.70 5.44
CA GLN A 99 -5.29 -13.29 5.83
C GLN A 99 -3.86 -12.78 6.00
N TYR A 100 -3.69 -11.46 5.89
CA TYR A 100 -2.36 -10.83 5.93
C TYR A 100 -2.11 -10.14 7.26
N ASP A 101 -0.91 -10.30 7.80
CA ASP A 101 -0.47 -9.59 9.00
C ASP A 101 -0.14 -8.13 8.68
N ARG A 102 0.33 -7.89 7.45
CA ARG A 102 0.71 -6.58 6.95
C ARG A 102 0.25 -6.37 5.51
N VAL A 103 -0.29 -5.18 5.23
CA VAL A 103 -0.72 -4.81 3.88
C VAL A 103 -0.14 -3.46 3.52
N LEU A 104 0.56 -3.39 2.38
CA LEU A 104 1.06 -2.17 1.79
C LEU A 104 0.13 -1.76 0.64
N CYS A 105 -0.50 -0.60 0.78
CA CYS A 105 -1.30 0.05 -0.24
C CYS A 105 -0.54 1.24 -0.80
N ASP A 106 0.42 0.98 -1.69
CA ASP A 106 1.08 2.03 -2.47
C ASP A 106 0.24 2.35 -3.72
N VAL A 107 -0.81 3.14 -3.54
CA VAL A 107 -1.85 3.26 -4.55
C VAL A 107 -1.44 4.18 -5.71
N PRO A 108 -1.98 3.96 -6.93
CA PRO A 108 -1.79 4.89 -8.04
C PRO A 108 -2.34 6.27 -7.69
N CYS A 109 -1.52 7.30 -7.94
CA CYS A 109 -1.73 8.69 -7.56
C CYS A 109 -1.55 9.63 -8.75
N SER A 110 -2.05 10.87 -8.64
CA SER A 110 -1.76 11.93 -9.61
C SER A 110 -0.27 12.29 -9.68
N GLY A 111 0.47 12.05 -8.59
CA GLY A 111 1.92 12.14 -8.53
C GLY A 111 2.48 13.55 -8.54
N ASP A 112 1.68 14.56 -8.19
CA ASP A 112 2.11 15.95 -8.02
C ASP A 112 3.27 16.10 -7.02
N GLY A 113 3.33 15.26 -5.99
CA GLY A 113 4.49 15.17 -5.07
C GLY A 113 5.81 14.75 -5.73
N THR A 114 5.77 14.25 -6.97
CA THR A 114 6.95 13.78 -7.72
C THR A 114 7.40 14.72 -8.84
N MET A 115 6.85 15.94 -8.94
CA MET A 115 7.20 16.94 -9.97
C MET A 115 8.72 17.15 -10.13
N ARG A 116 9.49 17.09 -9.03
CA ARG A 116 10.96 17.18 -9.09
C ARG A 116 11.61 16.05 -9.89
N LYS A 117 11.10 14.82 -9.77
CA LYS A 117 11.61 13.63 -10.47
C LYS A 117 11.01 13.47 -11.85
N ASN A 118 9.77 13.90 -12.04
CA ASN A 118 9.06 13.83 -13.31
C ASN A 118 8.44 15.20 -13.67
N PRO A 119 9.19 16.08 -14.33
CA PRO A 119 8.71 17.41 -14.71
C PRO A 119 7.50 17.41 -15.66
N THR A 120 7.21 16.29 -16.33
CA THR A 120 6.07 16.20 -17.24
C THR A 120 4.72 16.31 -16.52
N ILE A 121 4.68 15.88 -15.25
CA ILE A 121 3.48 15.95 -14.41
C ILE A 121 3.00 17.39 -14.27
N TRP A 122 3.91 18.37 -14.19
CA TRP A 122 3.54 19.79 -14.12
C TRP A 122 2.65 20.23 -15.28
N ARG A 123 2.86 19.67 -16.48
CA ARG A 123 2.12 20.05 -17.69
C ARG A 123 0.81 19.28 -17.86
N SER A 124 0.74 18.04 -17.37
CA SER A 124 -0.42 17.17 -17.53
C SER A 124 -1.35 17.14 -16.32
N TRP A 125 -0.90 17.67 -15.18
CA TRP A 125 -1.69 17.68 -13.96
C TRP A 125 -2.94 18.54 -14.11
N ASN A 126 -4.06 18.01 -13.63
CA ASN A 126 -5.34 18.68 -13.62
C ASN A 126 -6.14 18.23 -12.38
N PRO A 127 -7.05 19.07 -11.86
CA PRO A 127 -7.81 18.75 -10.65
C PRO A 127 -8.79 17.58 -10.82
N ASN A 128 -9.15 17.21 -12.05
CA ASN A 128 -10.07 16.10 -12.31
C ASN A 128 -9.41 14.73 -12.12
N THR A 129 -8.09 14.64 -12.29
CA THR A 129 -7.34 13.38 -12.10
C THR A 129 -7.39 12.88 -10.65
N PRO A 130 -7.05 13.69 -9.62
CA PRO A 130 -7.24 13.31 -8.22
C PRO A 130 -8.68 12.88 -7.88
N LEU A 131 -9.68 13.61 -8.41
CA LEU A 131 -11.10 13.32 -8.16
C LEU A 131 -11.53 11.96 -8.75
N SER A 132 -11.02 11.59 -9.93
CA SER A 132 -11.34 10.31 -10.54
C SER A 132 -10.63 9.14 -9.84
N LEU A 133 -9.40 9.38 -9.35
CA LEU A 133 -8.60 8.39 -8.62
C LEU A 133 -9.11 8.13 -7.20
N HIS A 134 -9.71 9.12 -6.54
CA HIS A 134 -10.21 8.98 -5.16
C HIS A 134 -11.07 7.73 -4.95
N ARG A 135 -12.00 7.44 -5.86
CA ARG A 135 -12.87 6.25 -5.77
C ARG A 135 -12.08 4.94 -5.88
N LEU A 136 -11.08 4.91 -6.76
CA LEU A 136 -10.21 3.75 -6.93
C LEU A 136 -9.37 3.53 -5.67
N GLN A 137 -8.73 4.59 -5.17
CA GLN A 137 -7.89 4.55 -3.97
C GLN A 137 -8.67 4.11 -2.73
N LEU A 138 -9.89 4.61 -2.54
CA LEU A 138 -10.77 4.18 -1.46
C LEU A 138 -11.11 2.69 -1.57
N ARG A 139 -11.44 2.19 -2.78
CA ARG A 139 -11.70 0.76 -2.99
C ARG A 139 -10.48 -0.12 -2.72
N LEU A 140 -9.28 0.33 -3.12
CA LEU A 140 -8.03 -0.36 -2.83
C LEU A 140 -7.78 -0.44 -1.32
N LEU A 141 -7.94 0.68 -0.62
CA LEU A 141 -7.77 0.73 0.83
C LEU A 141 -8.77 -0.19 1.55
N MET A 142 -10.06 -0.12 1.19
CA MET A 142 -11.09 -0.99 1.77
C MET A 142 -10.79 -2.46 1.53
N ARG A 143 -10.38 -2.83 0.31
CA ARG A 143 -10.03 -4.22 0.01
C ARG A 143 -8.80 -4.68 0.78
N GLY A 144 -7.80 -3.82 0.95
CA GLY A 144 -6.64 -4.10 1.79
C GLY A 144 -7.01 -4.35 3.26
N LEU A 145 -7.95 -3.55 3.81
CA LEU A 145 -8.46 -3.72 5.16
C LEU A 145 -9.27 -5.02 5.34
N GLU A 146 -10.07 -5.42 4.36
CA GLU A 146 -10.81 -6.69 4.38
C GLU A 146 -9.90 -7.93 4.41
N LEU A 147 -8.73 -7.84 3.77
CA LEU A 147 -7.74 -8.91 3.71
C LEU A 147 -6.81 -8.94 4.94
N LEU A 148 -6.85 -7.90 5.77
CA LEU A 148 -6.02 -7.76 6.95
C LEU A 148 -6.55 -8.60 8.11
N LYS A 149 -5.65 -9.24 8.86
CA LYS A 149 -6.00 -9.90 10.12
C LYS A 149 -6.38 -8.88 11.19
N PRO A 150 -7.24 -9.23 12.16
CA PRO A 150 -7.40 -8.45 13.38
C PRO A 150 -6.04 -8.23 14.08
N GLY A 151 -5.73 -6.98 14.43
CA GLY A 151 -4.42 -6.59 14.98
C GLY A 151 -3.30 -6.47 13.95
N GLY A 152 -3.58 -6.72 12.66
CA GLY A 152 -2.66 -6.43 11.57
C GLY A 152 -2.46 -4.94 11.35
N ARG A 153 -1.48 -4.59 10.52
CA ARG A 153 -1.19 -3.19 10.16
C ARG A 153 -1.22 -3.00 8.65
N LEU A 154 -1.97 -1.99 8.21
CA LEU A 154 -1.99 -1.52 6.83
C LEU A 154 -1.29 -0.17 6.75
N VAL A 155 -0.42 0.01 5.75
CA VAL A 155 0.15 1.32 5.40
C VAL A 155 -0.43 1.74 4.06
N TYR A 156 -1.16 2.84 4.08
CA TYR A 156 -1.58 3.56 2.89
C TYR A 156 -0.51 4.60 2.54
N SER A 157 -0.05 4.60 1.29
CA SER A 157 0.90 5.59 0.81
C SER A 157 0.56 6.04 -0.58
N THR A 158 0.73 7.34 -0.82
CA THR A 158 0.68 7.94 -2.14
C THR A 158 1.97 8.71 -2.40
N CYS A 159 2.08 9.16 -3.63
CA CYS A 159 3.08 10.08 -4.12
C CYS A 159 2.49 11.48 -4.35
N SER A 160 1.33 11.76 -3.74
CA SER A 160 0.54 12.98 -3.91
C SER A 160 0.77 13.95 -2.75
N MET A 161 0.42 15.22 -2.96
CA MET A 161 0.21 16.19 -1.88
C MET A 161 -1.23 16.66 -1.82
N ASN A 162 -2.12 16.07 -2.62
CA ASN A 162 -3.50 16.50 -2.73
C ASN A 162 -4.36 15.82 -1.65
N PRO A 163 -5.05 16.59 -0.79
CA PRO A 163 -5.85 16.02 0.28
C PRO A 163 -7.03 15.16 -0.20
N ILE A 164 -7.44 15.29 -1.47
CA ILE A 164 -8.44 14.40 -2.07
C ILE A 164 -7.93 12.96 -2.20
N GLU A 165 -6.63 12.78 -2.44
CA GLU A 165 -6.01 11.46 -2.55
C GLU A 165 -5.54 10.93 -1.20
N ASP A 166 -5.23 11.82 -0.26
CA ASP A 166 -4.71 11.44 1.06
C ASP A 166 -5.79 11.49 2.15
N GLU A 167 -5.97 12.63 2.82
CA GLU A 167 -6.85 12.75 3.99
C GLU A 167 -8.31 12.37 3.70
N ALA A 168 -8.83 12.71 2.52
CA ALA A 168 -10.20 12.37 2.13
C ALA A 168 -10.41 10.84 2.01
N VAL A 169 -9.42 10.11 1.50
CA VAL A 169 -9.50 8.65 1.35
C VAL A 169 -9.49 7.99 2.72
N ILE A 170 -8.59 8.43 3.60
CA ILE A 170 -8.47 7.92 4.97
C ILE A 170 -9.75 8.22 5.78
N ALA A 171 -10.25 9.46 5.72
CA ALA A 171 -11.50 9.84 6.39
C ALA A 171 -12.70 9.02 5.88
N GLY A 172 -12.76 8.79 4.56
CA GLY A 172 -13.77 7.93 3.94
C GLY A 172 -13.71 6.49 4.46
N ALA A 173 -12.52 5.89 4.53
CA ALA A 173 -12.34 4.53 5.04
C ALA A 173 -12.71 4.42 6.53
N LEU A 174 -12.25 5.36 7.38
CA LEU A 174 -12.58 5.38 8.81
C LEU A 174 -14.10 5.45 9.05
N LYS A 175 -14.79 6.28 8.27
CA LYS A 175 -16.25 6.40 8.33
C LYS A 175 -16.96 5.12 7.90
N LEU A 176 -16.44 4.38 6.92
CA LEU A 176 -17.05 3.12 6.45
C LEU A 176 -16.77 1.95 7.40
N CYS A 177 -15.62 1.94 8.06
CA CYS A 177 -15.22 0.86 8.96
C CYS A 177 -15.88 0.91 10.36
N ASN A 178 -16.66 1.95 10.68
CA ASN A 178 -17.43 2.08 11.92
C ASN A 178 -16.66 1.71 13.20
N GLY A 179 -15.42 2.18 13.34
CA GLY A 179 -14.58 1.94 14.52
C GLY A 179 -13.80 0.61 14.53
N SER A 180 -13.90 -0.19 13.47
CA SER A 180 -13.10 -1.43 13.33
C SER A 180 -11.62 -1.17 13.05
N VAL A 181 -11.26 0.07 12.70
CA VAL A 181 -9.89 0.49 12.35
C VAL A 181 -9.58 1.82 13.02
N GLU A 182 -8.32 2.00 13.42
CA GLU A 182 -7.82 3.21 14.06
C GLU A 182 -6.52 3.69 13.38
N LEU A 183 -6.27 5.00 13.46
CA LEU A 183 -5.01 5.58 13.00
C LEU A 183 -3.93 5.38 14.07
N VAL A 184 -2.82 4.80 13.65
CA VAL A 184 -1.67 4.56 14.52
C VAL A 184 -0.68 5.71 14.36
N ASP A 185 -0.31 6.34 15.48
CA ASP A 185 0.77 7.33 15.46
C ASP A 185 2.11 6.63 15.17
N THR A 186 2.80 7.13 14.16
CA THR A 186 4.11 6.63 13.72
C THR A 186 5.24 7.60 14.05
N SER A 187 4.96 8.67 14.81
CA SER A 187 5.90 9.74 15.12
C SER A 187 7.22 9.22 15.69
N SER A 188 7.14 8.25 16.61
CA SER A 188 8.24 7.61 17.31
C SER A 188 9.09 6.67 16.46
N LEU A 189 8.55 6.11 15.36
CA LEU A 189 9.25 5.10 14.55
C LEU A 189 10.40 5.68 13.72
N LEU A 190 10.30 6.95 13.32
CA LEU A 190 11.29 7.64 12.49
C LEU A 190 11.53 9.07 13.03
N PRO A 191 12.33 9.23 14.09
CA PRO A 191 12.51 10.52 14.77
C PRO A 191 13.17 11.59 13.88
N GLY A 192 14.00 11.17 12.91
CA GLY A 192 14.66 12.09 11.98
C GLY A 192 13.79 12.53 10.78
N LEU A 193 12.58 11.97 10.63
CA LEU A 193 11.71 12.30 9.51
C LEU A 193 10.96 13.61 9.78
N LYS A 194 11.14 14.61 8.90
CA LYS A 194 10.35 15.83 8.92
C LYS A 194 8.93 15.51 8.47
N ARG A 195 7.94 15.88 9.29
CA ARG A 195 6.51 15.62 9.05
C ARG A 195 5.71 16.92 9.17
N THR A 196 4.59 16.94 8.50
CA THR A 196 3.54 17.96 8.64
C THR A 196 2.26 17.24 9.06
N ASN A 197 1.44 17.92 9.86
CA ASN A 197 0.12 17.38 10.21
C ASN A 197 -0.76 17.32 8.95
N GLY A 198 -1.66 16.34 8.92
CA GLY A 198 -2.68 16.24 7.88
C GLY A 198 -3.56 17.49 7.87
N VAL A 199 -4.09 17.81 6.69
CA VAL A 199 -4.98 18.94 6.49
C VAL A 199 -6.41 18.51 6.81
N ASN A 200 -7.10 19.26 7.67
CA ASN A 200 -8.49 18.98 8.00
C ASN A 200 -9.47 19.72 7.09
N THR A 201 -9.04 20.82 6.46
CA THR A 201 -9.90 21.66 5.63
C THR A 201 -9.28 21.95 4.27
N TRP A 202 -9.99 21.65 3.18
CA TRP A 202 -9.52 21.95 1.83
C TRP A 202 -10.67 22.33 0.90
N LYS A 203 -10.32 22.98 -0.22
CA LYS A 203 -11.26 23.40 -1.25
C LYS A 203 -11.38 22.34 -2.33
N VAL A 204 -12.60 21.89 -2.61
CA VAL A 204 -12.91 20.91 -3.65
C VAL A 204 -13.58 21.64 -4.82
N ILE A 205 -13.02 21.48 -6.01
CA ILE A 205 -13.57 22.01 -7.25
C ILE A 205 -14.50 20.95 -7.83
N SER A 206 -15.78 21.30 -8.01
CA SER A 206 -16.72 20.43 -8.75
C SER A 206 -16.67 20.70 -10.26
N ASN A 207 -17.16 19.76 -11.06
CA ASN A 207 -17.29 19.91 -12.52
C ASN A 207 -18.08 21.18 -12.93
N CYS A 208 -18.93 21.71 -12.04
CA CYS A 208 -19.69 22.94 -12.25
C CYS A 208 -18.94 24.22 -11.83
N HIS A 209 -17.63 24.15 -11.54
CA HIS A 209 -16.80 25.25 -11.02
C HIS A 209 -17.25 25.79 -9.64
N ASN A 210 -18.17 25.11 -8.97
CA ASN A 210 -18.52 25.42 -7.59
C ASN A 210 -17.41 24.90 -6.66
N LEU A 211 -16.98 25.78 -5.75
CA LEU A 211 -16.00 25.51 -4.70
C LEU A 211 -16.72 25.07 -3.43
N PHE A 212 -16.44 23.86 -2.98
CA PHE A 212 -16.90 23.36 -1.69
C PHE A 212 -15.74 23.34 -0.69
N ILE A 213 -16.00 23.69 0.56
CA ILE A 213 -15.04 23.50 1.65
C ILE A 213 -15.37 22.15 2.29
N PHE A 214 -14.42 21.22 2.22
CA PHE A 214 -14.49 19.97 2.98
C PHE A 214 -13.79 20.22 4.32
N SER A 215 -14.43 19.83 5.42
CA SER A 215 -13.99 20.01 6.81
C SER A 215 -14.25 18.76 7.62
#